data_AF-A0A1J6XEK8-F1
#
_entry.id   AF-A0A1J6XEK8-F1
#
_cell.length_a   1.000
_cell.length_b   1.000
_cell.length_c   1.000
_cell.angle_alpha   90.00
_cell.angle_beta   90.00
_cell.angle_gamma   90.00
#
_symmetry.space_group_name_H-M   'P 1'
#
loop_
_entity.id
_entity.type
_entity.pdbx_description
1 polymer ?
#
loop_
_entity_poly.entity_id
_entity_poly.type
_entity_poly.pdbx_seq_one_letter_code
_entity_poly.pdbx_strand_id
1 'polypeptide(L)'
;MATAKTPKPNYDFDNWSEEDENAAILAAVPDVKHIIVERRFIGRLSDGTIVEAPLSLTLDEVDELQAEGAAPVDQFKSILKKVHGDQSAADFGKRDLVEGAILAEKYFRTLQRVQQAAFPE
;
A
#
# COMPACT_ATOMS: atom_id res chain seq x y z
N MET A 1 5.90 -1.90 47.21
CA MET A 1 6.44 -2.51 45.98
C MET A 1 6.90 -1.38 45.07
N ALA A 2 8.19 -1.27 44.77
CA ALA A 2 8.74 -0.21 43.94
C ALA A 2 8.43 -0.50 42.46
N THR A 3 7.83 0.46 41.77
CA THR A 3 7.60 0.40 40.32
C THR A 3 8.92 0.64 39.60
N ALA A 4 9.46 -0.39 38.96
CA ALA A 4 10.62 -0.26 38.09
C ALA A 4 10.28 0.69 36.94
N LYS A 5 10.96 1.84 36.91
CA LYS A 5 10.81 2.86 35.86
C LYS A 5 11.48 2.31 34.60
N THR A 6 10.69 2.00 33.57
CA THR A 6 11.23 1.61 32.26
C THR A 6 12.22 2.69 31.80
N PRO A 7 13.47 2.36 31.45
CA PRO A 7 14.43 3.36 31.00
C PRO A 7 13.87 4.06 29.77
N LYS A 8 13.94 5.41 29.77
CA LYS A 8 13.57 6.18 28.59
C LYS A 8 14.58 5.87 27.48
N PRO A 9 14.12 5.70 26.23
CA PRO A 9 15.03 5.60 25.10
C PRO A 9 15.95 6.82 25.06
N ASN A 10 17.25 6.58 24.89
CA ASN A 10 18.24 7.63 24.68
C ASN A 10 18.30 7.92 23.17
N TYR A 11 18.03 9.17 22.80
CA TYR A 11 18.02 9.61 21.39
C TYR A 11 19.27 10.45 21.13
N ASP A 12 20.07 10.07 20.14
CA ASP A 12 21.26 10.82 19.74
C ASP A 12 20.91 11.80 18.62
N PHE A 13 20.59 13.04 18.99
CA PHE A 13 20.29 14.12 18.05
C PHE A 13 21.56 14.83 17.54
N ASP A 14 22.71 14.62 18.20
CA ASP A 14 23.94 15.37 17.93
C ASP A 14 24.81 14.67 16.88
N ASN A 15 24.72 13.34 16.75
CA ASN A 15 25.50 12.54 15.79
C ASN A 15 24.64 11.85 14.71
N TRP A 16 23.35 12.19 14.58
CA TRP A 16 22.47 11.61 13.57
C TRP A 16 22.87 12.06 12.15
N SER A 17 23.42 11.15 11.35
CA SER A 17 23.85 11.43 9.99
C SER A 17 22.75 11.16 8.94
N GLU A 18 22.94 11.66 7.72
CA GLU A 18 22.06 11.32 6.58
C GLU A 18 22.07 9.81 6.26
N GLU A 19 23.17 9.11 6.54
CA GLU A 19 23.27 7.66 6.34
C GLU A 19 22.42 6.90 7.38
N ASP A 20 22.45 7.34 8.65
CA ASP A 20 21.60 6.79 9.71
C ASP A 20 20.11 7.05 9.41
N GLU A 21 19.78 8.24 8.90
CA GLU A 21 18.43 8.59 8.47
C GLU A 21 17.94 7.67 7.36
N ASN A 22 18.73 7.51 6.29
CA ASN A 22 18.36 6.63 5.18
C ASN A 22 18.21 5.17 5.61
N ALA A 23 19.10 4.67 6.47
CA ALA A 23 19.00 3.32 7.01
C ALA A 23 17.73 3.13 7.87
N ALA A 24 17.39 4.11 8.70
CA ALA A 24 16.19 4.09 9.52
C ALA A 24 14.91 4.17 8.66
N ILE A 25 14.89 5.00 7.61
CA ILE A 25 13.78 5.07 6.65
C ILE A 25 13.56 3.72 5.98
N LEU A 26 14.64 3.08 5.48
CA LEU A 26 14.56 1.75 4.85
C LEU A 26 14.07 0.68 5.82
N ALA A 27 14.50 0.72 7.08
CA ALA A 27 14.04 -0.20 8.13
C ALA A 27 12.57 0.05 8.53
N ALA A 28 12.07 1.28 8.34
CA ALA A 28 10.68 1.64 8.60
C ALA A 28 9.73 1.30 7.45
N VAL A 29 10.24 0.87 6.28
CA VAL A 29 9.39 0.47 5.16
C VAL A 29 8.60 -0.79 5.54
N PRO A 30 7.26 -0.75 5.50
CA PRO A 30 6.44 -1.88 5.89
C PRO A 30 6.55 -3.06 4.90
N ASP A 31 6.49 -4.29 5.42
CA ASP A 31 6.57 -5.53 4.62
C ASP A 31 5.23 -5.83 3.93
N VAL A 32 4.94 -5.05 2.88
CA VAL A 32 3.74 -5.25 2.06
C VAL A 32 4.03 -6.26 0.96
N LYS A 33 3.36 -7.41 1.00
CA LYS A 33 3.49 -8.50 0.02
C LYS A 33 2.28 -8.54 -0.90
N HIS A 34 2.45 -9.10 -2.10
CA HIS A 34 1.33 -9.37 -2.98
C HIS A 34 1.55 -10.65 -3.79
N ILE A 35 0.46 -11.26 -4.22
CA ILE A 35 0.43 -12.37 -5.17
C ILE A 35 -0.67 -12.13 -6.21
N ILE A 36 -0.62 -12.88 -7.31
CA ILE A 36 -1.65 -12.85 -8.36
C ILE A 36 -2.33 -14.22 -8.38
N VAL A 37 -3.65 -14.24 -8.21
CA VAL A 37 -4.46 -15.47 -8.18
C VAL A 37 -5.69 -15.24 -9.04
N GLU A 38 -5.95 -16.11 -10.02
CA GLU A 38 -7.18 -16.09 -10.85
C GLU A 38 -7.55 -14.69 -11.38
N ARG A 39 -6.58 -13.95 -11.94
CA ARG A 39 -6.74 -12.57 -12.46
C ARG A 39 -7.10 -11.52 -11.40
N ARG A 40 -6.81 -11.80 -10.13
CA ARG A 40 -6.92 -10.87 -9.01
C ARG A 40 -5.55 -10.60 -8.42
N PHE A 41 -5.37 -9.38 -7.95
CA PHE A 41 -4.27 -8.96 -7.13
C PHE A 41 -4.65 -9.16 -5.66
N ILE A 42 -3.83 -9.90 -4.93
CA ILE A 42 -4.04 -10.20 -3.51
C ILE A 42 -2.87 -9.60 -2.74
N GLY A 43 -3.13 -8.47 -2.09
CA GLY A 43 -2.21 -7.76 -1.21
C GLY A 43 -2.27 -8.29 0.22
N ARG A 44 -1.13 -8.35 0.90
CA ARG A 44 -1.03 -8.60 2.32
C ARG A 44 -0.26 -7.46 2.98
N LEU A 45 -0.90 -6.81 3.95
CA LEU A 45 -0.29 -5.77 4.78
C LEU A 45 0.52 -6.38 5.94
N SER A 46 1.28 -5.54 6.64
CA SER A 46 2.15 -5.96 7.75
C SER A 46 1.36 -6.51 8.93
N ASP A 47 0.13 -6.03 9.14
CA ASP A 47 -0.79 -6.54 10.17
C ASP A 47 -1.37 -7.94 9.83
N GLY A 48 -1.17 -8.40 8.59
CA GLY A 48 -1.68 -9.68 8.11
C GLY A 48 -3.02 -9.58 7.38
N THR A 49 -3.66 -8.41 7.34
CA THR A 49 -4.85 -8.21 6.51
C THR A 49 -4.57 -8.48 5.04
N ILE A 50 -5.53 -9.15 4.41
CA ILE A 50 -5.59 -9.38 2.97
C ILE A 50 -6.49 -8.34 2.32
N VAL A 51 -5.99 -7.74 1.23
CA VAL A 51 -6.70 -6.76 0.40
C VAL A 51 -6.73 -7.30 -1.02
N GLU A 52 -7.91 -7.44 -1.60
CA GLU A 52 -8.06 -8.01 -2.94
C GLU A 52 -8.53 -6.94 -3.93
N ALA A 53 -7.99 -6.96 -5.14
CA ALA A 53 -8.42 -6.09 -6.23
C ALA A 53 -8.41 -6.84 -7.57
N PRO A 54 -9.36 -6.57 -8.49
CA PRO A 54 -9.38 -7.21 -9.81
C PRO A 54 -8.23 -6.69 -10.68
N LEU A 55 -7.58 -7.54 -11.48
CA LEU A 55 -6.62 -7.09 -12.51
C LEU A 55 -7.30 -6.86 -13.87
N SER A 56 -8.63 -6.78 -13.88
CA SER A 56 -9.45 -6.52 -15.05
C SER A 56 -10.33 -5.31 -14.75
N LEU A 57 -9.81 -4.13 -15.06
CA LEU A 57 -10.59 -2.89 -15.07
C LEU A 57 -11.15 -2.67 -16.47
N THR A 58 -12.37 -2.19 -16.56
CA THR A 58 -12.96 -1.66 -17.80
C THR A 58 -12.37 -0.28 -18.13
N LEU A 59 -12.53 0.16 -19.39
CA LEU A 59 -12.06 1.48 -19.80
C LEU A 59 -12.79 2.60 -19.03
N ASP A 60 -14.11 2.45 -18.85
CA ASP A 60 -14.91 3.36 -18.03
C ASP A 60 -14.37 3.45 -16.59
N GLU A 61 -13.99 2.33 -15.98
CA GLU A 61 -13.38 2.35 -14.64
C GLU A 61 -12.04 3.08 -14.62
N VAL A 62 -11.22 2.97 -15.66
CA VAL A 62 -9.94 3.69 -15.75
C VAL A 62 -10.18 5.19 -15.88
N ASP A 63 -11.12 5.62 -16.73
CA ASP A 63 -11.51 7.02 -16.88
C ASP A 63 -12.06 7.61 -15.57
N GLU A 64 -12.92 6.88 -14.86
CA GLU A 64 -13.43 7.28 -13.55
C GLU A 64 -12.30 7.45 -12.51
N LEU A 65 -11.36 6.51 -12.45
CA LEU A 65 -10.21 6.59 -11.53
C LEU A 65 -9.32 7.80 -11.82
N GLN A 66 -9.13 8.13 -13.09
CA GLN A 66 -8.39 9.34 -13.49
C GLN A 66 -9.12 10.62 -13.09
N ALA A 67 -10.46 10.60 -13.04
CA ALA A 67 -11.27 11.73 -12.61
C ALA A 67 -11.38 11.86 -11.08
N GLU A 68 -11.35 10.75 -10.33
CA GLU A 68 -11.58 10.71 -8.87
C GLU A 68 -10.36 11.12 -8.02
N GLY A 69 -9.15 11.18 -8.58
CA GLY A 69 -7.99 11.68 -7.84
C GLY A 69 -6.66 11.55 -8.55
N ALA A 70 -5.71 12.44 -8.20
CA ALA A 70 -4.35 12.44 -8.74
C ALA A 70 -3.43 11.41 -8.05
N ALA A 71 -3.76 10.98 -6.83
CA ALA A 71 -2.91 10.09 -6.04
C ALA A 71 -3.31 8.61 -6.21
N PRO A 72 -2.35 7.70 -6.43
CA PRO A 72 -2.62 6.27 -6.61
C PRO A 72 -3.41 5.64 -5.45
N VAL A 73 -3.19 6.11 -4.22
CA VAL A 73 -3.88 5.58 -3.03
C VAL A 73 -5.39 5.87 -3.05
N ASP A 74 -5.80 7.03 -3.57
CA ASP A 74 -7.21 7.41 -3.64
C ASP A 74 -7.91 6.65 -4.77
N GLN A 75 -7.24 6.51 -5.91
CA GLN A 75 -7.69 5.63 -6.99
C GLN A 75 -7.88 4.20 -6.51
N PHE A 76 -6.91 3.65 -5.77
CA PHE A 76 -7.02 2.29 -5.23
C PHE A 76 -8.16 2.15 -4.23
N LYS A 77 -8.43 3.16 -3.38
CA LYS A 77 -9.62 3.17 -2.50
C LYS A 77 -10.92 3.12 -3.29
N SER A 78 -11.03 3.86 -4.41
CA SER A 78 -12.21 3.81 -5.27
C SER A 78 -12.41 2.41 -5.88
N ILE A 79 -11.32 1.73 -6.28
CA ILE A 79 -11.38 0.32 -6.74
C ILE A 79 -11.89 -0.58 -5.62
N LEU A 80 -11.30 -0.49 -4.42
CA LEU A 80 -11.71 -1.31 -3.28
C LEU A 80 -13.18 -1.07 -2.90
N LYS A 81 -13.64 0.17 -2.99
CA LYS A 81 -15.05 0.54 -2.76
C LYS A 81 -15.97 -0.10 -3.79
N LYS A 82 -15.62 -0.08 -5.08
CA LYS A 82 -16.42 -0.68 -6.15
C LYS A 82 -16.51 -2.21 -6.01
N VAL A 83 -15.41 -2.85 -5.60
CA VAL A 83 -15.28 -4.32 -5.58
C VAL A 83 -15.83 -4.92 -4.29
N HIS A 84 -15.55 -4.30 -3.14
CA HIS A 84 -15.85 -4.85 -1.81
C HIS A 84 -16.78 -3.96 -0.97
N GLY A 85 -17.34 -2.90 -1.56
CA GLY A 85 -18.24 -1.96 -0.89
C GLY A 85 -17.52 -0.93 -0.01
N ASP A 86 -18.30 0.04 0.48
CA ASP A 86 -17.82 1.18 1.28
C ASP A 86 -17.04 0.79 2.54
N GLN A 87 -17.38 -0.33 3.18
CA GLN A 87 -16.72 -0.75 4.41
C GLN A 87 -15.25 -1.10 4.19
N SER A 88 -14.90 -1.72 3.07
CA SER A 88 -13.52 -2.13 2.78
C SER A 88 -12.62 -0.94 2.45
N ALA A 89 -13.15 0.05 1.74
CA ALA A 89 -12.43 1.30 1.49
C ALA A 89 -12.25 2.13 2.78
N ALA A 90 -13.27 2.15 3.66
CA ALA A 90 -13.17 2.79 4.95
C ALA A 90 -12.17 2.08 5.89
N ASP A 91 -12.12 0.76 5.84
CA ASP A 91 -11.16 -0.04 6.62
C ASP A 91 -9.73 0.15 6.12
N PHE A 92 -9.53 0.22 4.80
CA PHE A 92 -8.25 0.57 4.19
C PHE A 92 -7.83 2.01 4.51
N GLY A 93 -8.78 2.96 4.52
CA GLY A 93 -8.52 4.37 4.80
C GLY A 93 -8.10 4.69 6.24
N LYS A 94 -8.30 3.77 7.19
CA LYS A 94 -7.85 3.92 8.60
C LYS A 94 -6.43 3.40 8.83
N ARG A 95 -5.79 2.84 7.81
CA ARG A 95 -4.50 2.16 7.92
C ARG A 95 -3.35 3.11 7.70
N ASP A 96 -2.16 2.59 7.95
CA ASP A 96 -0.92 3.31 7.69
C ASP A 96 -0.86 3.79 6.23
N LEU A 97 -0.55 5.07 6.07
CA LEU A 97 -0.53 5.74 4.77
C LEU A 97 0.54 5.12 3.86
N VAL A 98 1.70 4.76 4.42
CA VAL A 98 2.84 4.21 3.68
C VAL A 98 2.48 2.80 3.19
N GLU A 99 1.86 1.97 4.03
CA GLU A 99 1.36 0.65 3.62
C GLU A 99 0.34 0.74 2.47
N GLY A 100 -0.63 1.65 2.60
CA GLY A 100 -1.65 1.86 1.59
C GLY A 100 -1.08 2.35 0.26
N ALA A 101 -0.13 3.29 0.32
CA ALA A 101 0.55 3.81 -0.87
C ALA A 101 1.41 2.73 -1.56
N ILE A 102 2.20 1.95 -0.80
CA ILE A 102 2.99 0.85 -1.33
C ILE A 102 2.09 -0.19 -2.00
N LEU A 103 0.96 -0.54 -1.38
CA LEU A 103 0.06 -1.54 -1.94
C LEU A 103 -0.58 -1.05 -3.24
N ALA A 104 -1.08 0.19 -3.26
CA ALA A 104 -1.66 0.81 -4.44
C ALA A 104 -0.63 0.85 -5.59
N GLU A 105 0.61 1.27 -5.32
CA GLU A 105 1.67 1.29 -6.32
C GLU A 105 2.00 -0.11 -6.86
N LYS A 106 2.08 -1.12 -5.98
CA LYS A 106 2.27 -2.51 -6.40
C LYS A 106 1.13 -3.02 -7.27
N TYR A 107 -0.11 -2.64 -6.97
CA TYR A 107 -1.29 -2.99 -7.77
C TYR A 107 -1.19 -2.38 -9.18
N PHE A 108 -1.01 -1.07 -9.30
CA PHE A 108 -0.93 -0.41 -10.61
C PHE A 108 0.26 -0.88 -11.44
N ARG A 109 1.43 -1.09 -10.80
CA ARG A 109 2.60 -1.66 -11.46
C ARG A 109 2.35 -3.06 -11.98
N THR A 110 1.57 -3.87 -11.24
CA THR A 110 1.13 -5.20 -11.70
C THR A 110 0.19 -5.09 -12.89
N LEU A 111 -0.79 -4.19 -12.82
CA LEU A 111 -1.74 -3.95 -13.90
C LEU A 111 -1.04 -3.51 -15.20
N GLN A 112 -0.06 -2.60 -15.11
CA GLN A 112 0.75 -2.18 -16.25
C GLN A 112 1.54 -3.35 -16.86
N ARG A 113 2.12 -4.22 -16.02
CA ARG A 113 2.85 -5.41 -16.51
C ARG A 113 1.93 -6.42 -17.19
N VAL A 114 0.70 -6.58 -16.70
CA VAL A 114 -0.32 -7.43 -17.35
C VAL A 114 -0.68 -6.87 -18.73
N GLN A 115 -0.86 -5.55 -18.86
CA GLN A 115 -1.11 -4.91 -20.14
C GLN A 115 0.06 -5.10 -21.11
N GLN A 116 1.30 -4.90 -20.66
CA GLN A 116 2.50 -5.13 -21.47
C GLN A 116 2.64 -6.58 -21.91
N ALA A 117 2.29 -7.54 -21.04
CA ALA A 117 2.32 -8.96 -21.39
C ALA A 117 1.29 -9.36 -22.47
N ALA A 118 0.24 -8.55 -22.68
CA ALA A 118 -0.72 -8.74 -23.76
C ALA A 118 -0.20 -8.26 -25.12
N PHE A 119 0.89 -7.46 -25.14
CA PHE A 119 1.57 -6.99 -26.34
C PHE A 119 3.06 -7.38 -26.32
N PRO A 120 3.40 -8.68 -26.37
CA PRO A 120 4.79 -9.09 -26.57
C PRO A 120 5.21 -8.69 -28.00
N GLU A 121 6.36 -8.03 -28.13
CA GLU A 121 6.98 -7.74 -29.44
C GLU A 121 7.20 -9.01 -30.26
#